data_AF-A0A220MGP1-F1
#
_entry.id   AF-A0A220MGP1-F1
#
_cell.length_a   1.000
_cell.length_b   1.000
_cell.length_c   1.000
_cell.angle_alpha   90.00
_cell.angle_beta   90.00
_cell.angle_gamma   90.00
#
_symmetry.space_group_name_H-M   'P 1'
#
loop_
_entity.id
_entity.type
_entity.pdbx_description
1 polymer ?
#
loop_
_entity_poly.entity_id
_entity_poly.type
_entity_poly.pdbx_seq_one_letter_code
_entity_poly.pdbx_strand_id
1 'polypeptide(L)'
;MAFEAFVSPLSWQQVSLLLDTVQYFEDAPKLLSLPQEQGASVPVPITSDTLKTMLGCLDEEEAFSRKAFSLSWVAAEDEGSGYLVVELPNGDTVRQPAVLSAFSPV
;
A
#
# COMPACT_ATOMS: atom_id res chain seq x y z
N MET A 1 16.39 -0.64 5.22
CA MET A 1 15.06 -0.24 5.71
C MET A 1 14.14 -0.10 4.51
N ALA A 2 12.87 -0.49 4.62
CA ALA A 2 11.95 -0.45 3.48
C ALA A 2 11.53 0.99 3.12
N PHE A 3 10.95 1.73 4.07
CA PHE A 3 10.60 3.16 3.97
C PHE A 3 10.23 3.71 5.37
N GLU A 4 10.22 5.03 5.53
CA GLU A 4 9.75 5.70 6.75
C GLU A 4 8.23 5.85 6.75
N ALA A 5 7.60 5.97 7.92
CA ALA A 5 6.15 6.14 8.01
C ALA A 5 5.69 7.41 7.27
N PHE A 6 4.65 7.30 6.46
CA PHE A 6 4.14 8.40 5.65
C PHE A 6 2.63 8.31 5.44
N VAL A 7 2.01 9.43 5.06
CA VAL A 7 0.60 9.50 4.71
C VAL A 7 0.45 9.55 3.20
N SER A 8 -0.35 8.65 2.65
CA SER A 8 -0.71 8.60 1.24
C SER A 8 -2.17 9.03 1.04
N PRO A 9 -2.43 10.19 0.42
CA PRO A 9 -3.79 10.59 0.06
C PRO A 9 -4.22 9.86 -1.22
N LEU A 10 -5.12 8.89 -1.09
CA LEU A 10 -5.62 8.07 -2.20
C LEU A 10 -7.13 8.16 -2.32
N SER A 11 -7.64 8.21 -3.56
CA SER A 11 -9.06 8.07 -3.87
C SER A 11 -9.41 6.64 -4.26
N TRP A 12 -10.70 6.29 -4.26
CA TRP A 12 -11.17 4.96 -4.66
C TRP A 12 -10.67 4.59 -6.06
N GLN A 13 -10.74 5.53 -7.01
CA GLN A 13 -10.24 5.32 -8.38
C GLN A 13 -8.73 5.00 -8.40
N GLN A 14 -7.93 5.70 -7.59
CA GLN A 14 -6.49 5.46 -7.52
C GLN A 14 -6.19 4.07 -6.93
N VAL A 15 -6.88 3.68 -5.85
CA VAL A 15 -6.72 2.36 -5.24
C VAL A 15 -7.16 1.26 -6.22
N SER A 16 -8.25 1.45 -6.97
CA SER A 16 -8.70 0.51 -8.00
C SER A 16 -7.64 0.30 -9.09
N LEU A 17 -7.02 1.38 -9.60
CA LEU A 17 -5.97 1.29 -10.62
C LEU A 17 -4.70 0.60 -10.10
N LEU A 18 -4.33 0.88 -8.85
CA LEU A 18 -3.22 0.19 -8.19
C LEU A 18 -3.54 -1.30 -8.03
N LEU A 19 -4.77 -1.65 -7.68
CA LEU A 19 -5.22 -3.03 -7.55
C LEU A 19 -5.11 -3.77 -8.89
N ASP A 20 -5.59 -3.18 -9.98
CA ASP A 20 -5.46 -3.74 -11.32
C ASP A 20 -3.98 -3.98 -11.69
N THR A 21 -3.12 -3.02 -11.34
CA THR A 21 -1.67 -3.13 -11.57
C THR A 21 -1.06 -4.29 -10.80
N VAL A 22 -1.39 -4.47 -9.52
CA VAL A 22 -0.85 -5.60 -8.73
C VAL A 22 -1.37 -6.93 -9.23
N GLN A 23 -2.64 -7.03 -9.60
CA GLN A 23 -3.22 -8.25 -10.17
C GLN A 23 -2.56 -8.63 -11.50
N TYR A 24 -2.17 -7.64 -12.30
CA TYR A 24 -1.40 -7.89 -13.52
C TYR A 24 -0.02 -8.53 -13.24
N PHE A 25 0.59 -8.23 -12.09
CA PHE A 25 1.91 -8.75 -11.67
C PHE A 25 1.82 -9.84 -10.59
N GLU A 26 0.71 -10.59 -10.51
CA GLU A 26 0.48 -11.56 -9.44
C GLU A 26 1.58 -12.64 -9.35
N ASP A 27 2.14 -13.04 -10.49
CA ASP A 27 3.24 -14.02 -10.57
C ASP A 27 4.62 -13.45 -10.16
N ALA A 28 4.77 -12.13 -10.12
CA ALA A 28 6.03 -11.45 -9.84
C ALA A 28 5.81 -10.11 -9.11
N PRO A 29 5.62 -10.14 -7.77
CA PRO A 29 5.26 -8.97 -6.98
C PRO A 29 6.19 -7.78 -7.19
N LYS A 30 5.59 -6.59 -7.25
CA LYS A 30 6.30 -5.34 -7.53
C LYS A 30 6.14 -4.32 -6.41
N LEU A 31 7.18 -3.52 -6.19
CA LEU A 31 7.10 -2.35 -5.32
C LEU A 31 6.23 -1.28 -5.98
N LEU A 32 5.04 -1.03 -5.45
CA LEU A 32 4.17 0.02 -5.97
C LEU A 32 4.60 1.38 -5.46
N SER A 33 4.65 2.34 -6.38
CA SER A 33 4.97 3.72 -6.05
C SER A 33 3.72 4.45 -5.56
N LEU A 34 3.63 4.67 -4.25
CA LEU A 34 2.50 5.39 -3.63
C LEU A 34 2.84 6.87 -3.42
N PRO A 35 1.95 7.79 -3.79
CA PRO A 35 2.17 9.21 -3.53
C PRO A 35 2.18 9.48 -2.03
N GLN A 36 3.07 10.36 -1.56
CA GLN A 36 2.99 10.91 -0.21
C GLN A 36 2.37 12.30 -0.24
N GLU A 37 1.76 12.74 0.87
CA GLU A 37 1.16 14.08 0.98
C GLU A 37 2.19 15.19 0.69
N GLN A 38 3.45 14.99 1.10
CA GLN A 38 4.53 15.95 0.90
C GLN A 38 5.77 15.25 0.34
N GLY A 39 5.99 15.35 -0.98
CA GLY A 39 7.24 14.91 -1.62
C GLY A 39 7.07 13.84 -2.70
N ALA A 40 8.15 13.10 -2.95
CA ALA A 40 8.22 12.06 -3.98
C ALA A 40 7.48 10.77 -3.58
N SER A 41 6.94 10.03 -4.55
CA SER A 41 6.29 8.76 -4.26
C SER A 41 7.25 7.75 -3.61
N VAL A 42 6.70 6.90 -2.73
CA VAL A 42 7.42 5.91 -1.94
C VAL A 42 7.16 4.52 -2.51
N PRO A 43 8.20 3.70 -2.75
CA PRO A 43 8.02 2.31 -3.17
C PRO A 43 7.57 1.44 -1.98
N VAL A 44 6.42 0.77 -2.12
CA VAL A 44 5.78 -0.01 -1.06
C VAL A 44 5.53 -1.46 -1.51
N PRO A 45 5.90 -2.47 -0.70
CA PRO A 45 5.60 -3.88 -0.96
C PRO A 45 4.15 -4.18 -0.56
N ILE A 46 3.20 -3.80 -1.41
CA ILE A 46 1.77 -3.99 -1.16
C ILE A 46 1.19 -5.09 -2.05
N THR A 47 0.28 -5.88 -1.49
CA THR A 47 -0.40 -7.00 -2.15
C THR A 47 -1.81 -6.62 -2.60
N SER A 48 -2.37 -7.43 -3.50
CA SER A 48 -3.75 -7.27 -3.97
C SER A 48 -4.75 -7.36 -2.81
N ASP A 49 -4.51 -8.20 -1.81
CA ASP A 49 -5.40 -8.35 -0.66
C ASP A 49 -5.43 -7.10 0.24
N THR A 50 -4.28 -6.47 0.47
CA THR A 50 -4.23 -5.19 1.18
C THR A 50 -4.93 -4.09 0.39
N LEU A 51 -4.74 -4.01 -0.93
CA LEU A 51 -5.42 -3.03 -1.78
C LEU A 51 -6.94 -3.26 -1.85
N LYS A 52 -7.41 -4.51 -1.90
CA LYS A 52 -8.85 -4.84 -1.80
C LYS A 52 -9.44 -4.34 -0.48
N THR A 53 -8.69 -4.50 0.62
CA THR A 53 -9.13 -4.02 1.94
C THR A 53 -9.17 -2.50 1.99
N MET A 54 -8.15 -1.82 1.44
CA MET A 54 -8.15 -0.36 1.31
C MET A 54 -9.32 0.14 0.46
N LEU A 55 -9.59 -0.50 -0.68
CA LEU A 55 -10.67 -0.15 -1.59
C LEU A 55 -12.04 -0.32 -0.92
N GLY A 56 -12.23 -1.40 -0.15
CA GLY A 56 -13.47 -1.66 0.59
C GLY A 56 -13.78 -0.67 1.71
N CYS A 57 -12.81 0.16 2.12
CA CYS A 57 -13.00 1.23 3.10
C CYS A 57 -13.33 2.59 2.46
N LEU A 58 -13.33 2.65 1.12
CA LEU A 58 -13.63 3.85 0.35
C LEU A 58 -15.02 3.72 -0.29
N ASP A 59 -15.65 4.86 -0.51
CA ASP A 59 -16.94 4.92 -1.20
C ASP A 59 -16.73 5.09 -2.70
N GLU A 60 -17.33 4.22 -3.50
CA GLU A 60 -17.29 4.29 -4.97
C GLU A 60 -18.09 5.50 -5.49
N GLU A 61 -19.13 5.94 -4.79
CA GLU A 61 -19.88 7.15 -5.16
C GLU A 61 -19.02 8.42 -5.00
N GLU A 62 -18.03 8.38 -4.11
CA GLU A 62 -17.02 9.43 -3.92
C GLU A 62 -15.69 9.09 -4.63
N ALA A 63 -15.71 8.51 -5.84
CA ALA A 63 -14.54 7.88 -6.47
C ALA A 63 -13.24 8.73 -6.54
N PHE A 64 -13.37 10.06 -6.60
CA PHE A 64 -12.28 11.02 -6.71
C PHE A 64 -11.90 11.70 -5.38
N SER A 65 -12.69 11.50 -4.34
CA SER A 65 -12.43 12.02 -3.00
C SER A 65 -11.23 11.30 -2.40
N ARG A 66 -10.20 12.05 -2.02
CA ARG A 66 -8.98 11.49 -1.43
C ARG A 66 -9.17 11.33 0.05
N LYS A 67 -8.82 10.14 0.56
CA LYS A 67 -8.75 9.86 2.00
C LYS A 67 -7.29 9.55 2.37
N ALA A 68 -6.93 9.87 3.61
CA ALA A 68 -5.58 9.66 4.11
C ALA A 68 -5.39 8.21 4.57
N PHE A 69 -4.40 7.53 4.01
CA PHE A 69 -3.93 6.23 4.49
C PHE A 69 -2.57 6.45 5.16
N SER A 70 -2.40 6.00 6.40
CA SER A 70 -1.09 6.04 7.06
C SER A 70 -0.38 4.71 6.83
N LEU A 71 0.81 4.75 6.24
CA LEU A 71 1.60 3.55 5.94
C LEU A 71 2.87 3.57 6.78
N SER A 72 3.23 2.43 7.35
CA SER A 72 4.48 2.25 8.07
C SER A 72 5.06 0.85 7.87
N TRP A 73 6.37 0.74 8.08
CA TRP A 73 7.08 -0.53 8.00
C TRP A 73 7.56 -0.95 9.39
N VAL A 74 7.24 -2.18 9.78
CA VAL A 74 7.74 -2.79 11.01
C VAL A 74 8.65 -3.95 10.64
N ALA A 75 9.95 -3.81 10.88
CA ALA A 75 10.92 -4.87 10.61
C ALA A 75 10.65 -6.10 11.51
N ALA A 76 10.84 -7.29 10.94
CA ALA A 76 10.86 -8.54 11.68
C ALA A 76 12.30 -8.87 12.16
N GLU A 77 12.45 -9.98 12.88
CA GLU A 77 13.77 -10.48 13.30
C GLU A 77 14.64 -10.88 12.09
N ASP A 78 14.01 -11.37 11.01
CA ASP A 78 14.70 -11.75 9.78
C ASP A 78 15.04 -10.53 8.92
N GLU A 79 16.29 -10.47 8.46
CA GLU A 79 16.77 -9.38 7.60
C GLU A 79 15.98 -9.34 6.28
N GLY A 80 15.46 -8.16 5.93
CA GLY A 80 14.66 -7.97 4.73
C GLY A 80 13.21 -8.44 4.84
N SER A 81 12.77 -8.91 6.01
CA SER A 81 11.37 -9.26 6.28
C SER A 81 10.73 -8.28 7.25
N GLY A 82 9.41 -8.18 7.19
CA GLY A 82 8.66 -7.31 8.08
C GLY A 82 7.18 -7.27 7.76
N TYR A 83 6.55 -6.22 8.23
CA TYR A 83 5.13 -6.00 8.07
C TYR A 83 4.91 -4.60 7.51
N LEU A 84 4.20 -4.54 6.39
CA LEU A 84 3.51 -3.33 5.97
C LEU A 84 2.29 -3.16 6.88
N VAL A 85 2.23 -2.03 7.56
CA VAL A 85 1.08 -1.64 8.37
C VAL A 85 0.40 -0.47 7.69
N VAL A 86 -0.89 -0.61 7.41
CA VAL A 86 -1.72 0.43 6.79
C VAL A 86 -2.86 0.75 7.75
N GLU A 87 -2.91 1.98 8.25
CA GLU A 87 -4.09 2.50 8.96
C GLU A 87 -5.06 3.07 7.92
N LEU A 88 -6.28 2.58 7.98
CA LEU A 88 -7.35 2.91 7.04
C LEU A 88 -8.12 4.14 7.53
N PRO A 89 -8.75 4.92 6.64
CA PRO A 89 -9.53 6.10 7.00
C PRO A 89 -10.71 5.82 7.95
N ASN A 90 -11.17 4.57 8.01
CA ASN A 90 -12.26 4.13 8.88
C ASN A 90 -11.78 3.77 10.32
N GLY A 91 -10.48 3.86 10.60
CA GLY A 91 -9.86 3.53 11.89
C GLY A 91 -9.36 2.08 12.01
N ASP A 92 -9.60 1.23 11.01
CA ASP A 92 -9.06 -0.13 10.98
C ASP A 92 -7.57 -0.14 10.63
N THR A 93 -6.90 -1.25 10.91
CA THR A 93 -5.49 -1.45 10.57
C THR A 93 -5.30 -2.76 9.83
N VAL A 94 -4.66 -2.68 8.66
CA VAL A 94 -4.21 -3.85 7.90
C VAL A 94 -2.75 -4.10 8.20
N ARG A 95 -2.41 -5.33 8.55
CA ARG A 95 -1.04 -5.77 8.76
C ARG A 95 -0.69 -6.87 7.76
N GLN A 96 0.11 -6.53 6.77
CA GLN A 96 0.52 -7.42 5.70
C GLN A 96 1.97 -7.87 5.93
N PRO A 97 2.23 -9.17 6.11
CA PRO A 97 3.61 -9.68 6.11
C PRO A 97 4.23 -9.49 4.71
N ALA A 98 5.50 -9.09 4.66
CA ALA A 98 6.22 -8.95 3.41
C ALA A 98 7.71 -9.28 3.56
N VAL A 99 8.25 -9.91 2.51
CA VAL A 99 9.68 -10.19 2.36
C VAL A 99 10.17 -9.35 1.19
N LEU A 100 11.04 -8.36 1.45
CA LEU A 100 11.44 -7.36 0.46
C LEU A 100 12.13 -7.97 -0.76
N SER A 101 12.87 -9.07 -0.60
CA SER A 101 13.53 -9.78 -1.70
C SER A 101 12.56 -10.46 -2.67
N ALA A 102 11.29 -10.66 -2.27
CA ALA A 102 10.25 -11.17 -3.15
C ALA A 102 9.64 -10.08 -4.06
N PHE A 103 9.89 -8.80 -3.75
CA PHE A 103 9.38 -7.68 -4.53
C PHE A 103 10.49 -7.08 -5.40
N SER A 104 10.22 -6.98 -6.69
CA SER A 104 11.09 -6.24 -7.62
C SER A 104 10.61 -4.80 -7.79
N PRO A 105 11.48 -3.83 -8.08
CA PRO A 105 11.03 -2.52 -8.52
C PRO A 105 10.17 -2.63 -9.80
N VAL A 106 9.16 -1.76 -9.92
CA VAL A 106 8.45 -1.48 -11.18
C VAL A 106 9.37 -0.73 -12.12
#